data_AF-A0A956R7R6-F1
#
_entry.id   AF-A0A956R7R6-F1
#
_cell.length_a   1.000
_cell.length_b   1.000
_cell.length_c   1.000
_cell.angle_alpha   90.00
_cell.angle_beta   90.00
_cell.angle_gamma   90.00
#
_symmetry.space_group_name_H-M   'P 1'
#
loop_
_entity.id
_entity.type
_entity.pdbx_description
1 polymer ?
#
loop_
_entity_poly.entity_id
_entity_poly.type
_entity_poly.pdbx_seq_one_letter_code
_entity_poly.pdbx_strand_id
1 'polypeptide(L)'
;MTTPIVQAKALLHSVPYTKALADCVVGYPDHDQSYWTAPRVASSLAESFSYQVAIDGLWLPDRSDLGFGSSFERKKVQITDEDAVPLGASKYRGLPHLPRDMPWPEGLYFCAQLDLDELARVDRSERLPKEGMLYFFYDGGVEAQVIHWSGPVEQLERRPYPDLSTLPDAEYYYERFRVGERIQFNPHWLLVYNEGELYDHSEIRALLPAELVDAVSQALGAPLASFDCMRRIYGRRFDFQEQFEFEDLDEEGEPIFDDPENRVVLLHDQLGDAAIHLWCSPEAAARGDFSGVRVTTSCT
;
A
#
# COMPACT_ATOMS: atom_id res chain seq x y z
N MET A 1 4.53 1.59 -28.20
CA MET A 1 3.74 2.55 -27.41
C MET A 1 4.39 2.61 -26.04
N THR A 2 4.81 3.79 -25.58
CA THR A 2 5.37 3.97 -24.23
C THR A 2 4.25 3.82 -23.20
N THR A 3 4.52 3.14 -22.08
CA THR A 3 3.52 2.96 -21.01
C THR A 3 3.25 4.31 -20.33
N PRO A 4 2.07 4.50 -19.70
CA PRO A 4 1.73 5.70 -18.91
C PRO A 4 2.83 6.14 -17.94
N ILE A 5 3.47 5.18 -17.27
CA ILE A 5 4.56 5.42 -16.33
C ILE A 5 5.80 5.98 -17.04
N VAL A 6 6.16 5.47 -18.22
CA VAL A 6 7.31 5.97 -18.98
C VAL A 6 7.07 7.41 -19.44
N GLN A 7 5.85 7.73 -19.86
CA GLN A 7 5.48 9.10 -20.23
C GLN A 7 5.52 10.06 -19.02
N ALA A 8 5.01 9.63 -17.87
CA ALA A 8 5.08 10.41 -16.62
C ALA A 8 6.53 10.67 -16.19
N LYS A 9 7.40 9.66 -16.26
CA LYS A 9 8.85 9.83 -16.00
C LYS A 9 9.47 10.82 -16.96
N ALA A 10 9.19 10.72 -18.26
CA ALA A 10 9.74 11.66 -19.24
C ALA A 10 9.33 13.13 -18.96
N LEU A 11 8.07 13.36 -18.54
CA LEU A 11 7.60 14.67 -18.09
C LEU A 11 8.40 15.15 -16.87
N LEU A 12 8.57 14.28 -15.87
CA LEU A 12 9.38 14.53 -14.68
C LEU A 12 10.89 14.65 -14.94
N HIS A 13 11.39 14.39 -16.14
CA HIS A 13 12.79 14.66 -16.51
C HIS A 13 12.93 15.89 -17.42
N SER A 14 11.81 16.43 -17.92
CA SER A 14 11.81 17.54 -18.87
C SER A 14 11.87 18.92 -18.22
N VAL A 15 11.57 19.02 -16.92
CA VAL A 15 11.69 20.29 -16.18
C VAL A 15 13.15 20.50 -15.75
N PRO A 16 13.72 21.71 -15.81
CA PRO A 16 15.05 21.98 -15.25
C PRO A 16 15.02 21.93 -13.71
N TYR A 17 15.07 20.73 -13.13
CA TYR A 17 14.81 20.46 -11.70
C TYR A 17 15.82 21.07 -10.72
N THR A 18 17.05 21.31 -11.14
CA THR A 18 18.15 21.70 -10.23
C THR A 18 17.98 23.08 -9.61
N LYS A 19 17.22 23.99 -10.23
CA LYS A 19 17.03 25.34 -9.68
C LYS A 19 15.78 25.46 -8.80
N ALA A 20 14.65 24.88 -9.24
CA ALA A 20 13.39 25.01 -8.52
C ALA A 20 13.39 24.24 -7.18
N LEU A 21 13.93 23.03 -7.14
CA LEU A 21 14.05 22.27 -5.89
C LEU A 21 15.11 22.88 -4.96
N ALA A 22 16.23 23.39 -5.50
CA ALA A 22 17.25 24.07 -4.70
C ALA A 22 16.72 25.37 -4.06
N ASP A 23 15.90 26.14 -4.79
CA ASP A 23 15.30 27.38 -4.28
C ASP A 23 14.17 27.08 -3.25
N CYS A 24 13.42 25.98 -3.41
CA CYS A 24 12.35 25.58 -2.46
C CYS A 24 12.89 25.01 -1.13
N VAL A 25 14.01 24.27 -1.18
CA VAL A 25 14.66 23.70 0.01
C VAL A 25 15.28 24.79 0.91
N VAL A 26 15.58 25.97 0.36
CA VAL A 26 16.13 27.14 1.10
C VAL A 26 15.04 27.96 1.83
N GLY A 27 13.76 27.68 1.59
CA GLY A 27 12.63 28.49 2.09
C GLY A 27 11.93 27.99 3.36
N TYR A 28 12.35 26.87 3.96
CA TYR A 28 11.64 26.27 5.10
C TYR A 28 12.03 26.95 6.44
N PRO A 29 11.07 27.49 7.21
CA PRO A 29 11.34 28.05 8.52
C PRO A 29 11.40 26.94 9.60
N ASP A 30 12.54 26.90 10.30
CA ASP A 30 12.85 26.25 11.58
C ASP A 30 11.69 25.58 12.36
N HIS A 31 11.27 24.41 11.90
CA HIS A 31 10.61 23.44 12.77
C HIS A 31 11.50 22.18 12.84
N ASP A 32 12.17 22.05 13.99
CA ASP A 32 13.00 20.93 14.45
C ASP A 32 14.14 20.44 13.51
N GLN A 33 15.30 21.09 13.64
CA GLN A 33 16.48 21.00 12.77
C GLN A 33 17.48 19.86 13.06
N SER A 34 17.12 18.74 13.71
CA SER A 34 18.12 17.66 13.91
C SER A 34 18.22 16.66 12.76
N TYR A 35 17.22 16.59 11.85
CA TYR A 35 17.20 15.59 10.77
C TYR A 35 17.24 16.19 9.36
N TRP A 36 16.76 17.42 9.17
CA TRP A 36 16.63 18.07 7.86
C TRP A 36 17.60 19.21 7.70
N THR A 37 18.81 18.91 7.18
CA THR A 37 19.63 19.98 6.62
C THR A 37 19.31 20.08 5.13
N ALA A 38 18.83 21.24 4.68
CA ALA A 38 18.64 21.62 3.28
C ALA A 38 19.75 21.12 2.31
N PRO A 39 21.04 21.09 2.70
CA PRO A 39 22.12 20.52 1.89
C PRO A 39 22.06 19.00 1.69
N ARG A 40 21.45 18.21 2.58
CA ARG A 40 21.31 16.75 2.42
C ARG A 40 20.27 16.39 1.36
N VAL A 41 19.11 17.04 1.39
CA VAL A 41 18.05 16.86 0.38
C VAL A 41 18.52 17.35 -0.98
N ALA A 42 19.17 18.53 -1.04
CA ALA A 42 19.70 19.07 -2.29
C ALA A 42 20.90 18.27 -2.84
N SER A 43 21.80 17.74 -1.99
CA SER A 43 22.92 16.90 -2.44
C SER A 43 22.46 15.52 -2.88
N SER A 44 21.53 14.88 -2.16
CA SER A 44 20.95 13.58 -2.54
C SER A 44 20.16 13.72 -3.86
N LEU A 45 19.34 14.77 -4.00
CA LEU A 45 18.65 15.11 -5.26
C LEU A 45 19.58 15.59 -6.40
N ALA A 46 20.83 15.97 -6.13
CA ALA A 46 21.77 16.37 -7.18
C ALA A 46 22.65 15.20 -7.64
N GLU A 47 23.05 14.32 -6.72
CA GLU A 47 23.87 13.14 -7.01
C GLU A 47 23.06 12.04 -7.71
N SER A 48 21.78 11.87 -7.34
CA SER A 48 20.89 10.83 -7.86
C SER A 48 20.22 11.13 -9.20
N PHE A 49 20.66 12.11 -9.98
CA PHE A 49 20.08 12.42 -11.31
C PHE A 49 21.07 12.25 -12.47
N SER A 50 22.17 11.54 -12.21
CA SER A 50 23.32 11.47 -13.14
C SER A 50 23.44 10.20 -13.99
N TYR A 51 22.50 9.24 -13.97
CA TYR A 51 22.66 7.95 -14.70
C TYR A 51 21.39 7.45 -15.42
N GLN A 52 21.57 6.82 -16.60
CA GLN A 52 20.55 6.59 -17.65
C GLN A 52 20.08 5.13 -17.82
N VAL A 53 18.74 4.97 -17.87
CA VAL A 53 17.82 4.10 -18.65
C VAL A 53 18.27 2.75 -19.28
N ALA A 54 17.48 1.69 -19.03
CA ALA A 54 17.07 0.67 -20.02
C ALA A 54 15.71 0.02 -19.67
N ILE A 55 14.91 -0.29 -20.71
CA ILE A 55 13.61 -1.00 -20.67
C ILE A 55 13.79 -2.31 -21.43
N ASP A 56 13.46 -3.45 -20.80
CA ASP A 56 12.82 -4.62 -21.40
C ASP A 56 12.51 -5.65 -20.29
N GLY A 57 11.29 -5.59 -19.74
CA GLY A 57 10.67 -6.64 -18.91
C GLY A 57 11.43 -7.05 -17.63
N LEU A 58 11.27 -6.27 -16.56
CA LEU A 58 12.18 -6.01 -15.41
C LEU A 58 13.15 -4.85 -15.73
N TRP A 59 13.64 -4.14 -14.70
CA TRP A 59 14.55 -2.97 -14.66
C TRP A 59 13.91 -1.60 -14.26
N LEU A 60 14.49 -0.77 -13.38
CA LEU A 60 15.88 -0.65 -12.87
C LEU A 60 15.93 -0.27 -11.37
N PRO A 61 16.86 -0.84 -10.58
CA PRO A 61 17.61 -0.09 -9.58
C PRO A 61 18.87 0.49 -10.25
N ASP A 62 18.88 1.79 -10.53
CA ASP A 62 20.08 2.63 -10.48
C ASP A 62 19.67 4.11 -10.45
N ARG A 63 19.47 4.60 -9.23
CA ARG A 63 19.48 6.00 -8.75
C ARG A 63 18.97 7.07 -9.73
N SER A 64 17.66 7.04 -9.94
CA SER A 64 16.82 8.25 -9.94
C SER A 64 15.74 8.04 -8.89
N ASP A 65 15.85 8.73 -7.74
CA ASP A 65 15.22 8.37 -6.47
C ASP A 65 13.70 8.60 -6.37
N LEU A 66 12.98 8.62 -7.51
CA LEU A 66 11.54 8.84 -7.57
C LEU A 66 10.82 7.56 -8.04
N GLY A 67 10.17 6.89 -7.10
CA GLY A 67 9.26 5.77 -7.31
C GLY A 67 7.80 6.20 -7.44
N PHE A 68 7.00 5.38 -8.11
CA PHE A 68 5.55 5.56 -8.18
C PHE A 68 4.83 4.45 -7.40
N GLY A 69 4.04 4.84 -6.41
CA GLY A 69 3.08 3.95 -5.76
C GLY A 69 1.67 4.19 -6.30
N SER A 70 0.95 3.13 -6.63
CA SER A 70 -0.51 3.20 -6.78
C SER A 70 -1.15 3.00 -5.42
N SER A 71 -2.09 3.85 -5.08
CA SER A 71 -2.86 3.73 -3.84
C SER A 71 -4.31 4.16 -4.08
N PHE A 72 -5.19 3.82 -3.14
CA PHE A 72 -6.62 4.05 -3.31
C PHE A 72 -7.17 4.88 -2.15
N GLU A 73 -7.67 6.09 -2.45
CA GLU A 73 -8.19 6.99 -1.41
C GLU A 73 -9.61 6.57 -1.07
N ARG A 74 -9.93 6.53 0.23
CA ARG A 74 -11.17 5.94 0.73
C ARG A 74 -12.23 7.00 0.98
N LYS A 75 -13.44 6.76 0.47
CA LYS A 75 -14.65 7.28 1.13
C LYS A 75 -15.06 6.28 2.21
N LYS A 76 -14.73 6.59 3.47
CA LYS A 76 -15.09 5.74 4.60
C LYS A 76 -16.54 5.97 5.00
N VAL A 77 -17.29 4.89 5.09
CA VAL A 77 -18.59 4.90 5.77
C VAL A 77 -18.52 3.83 6.85
N GLN A 78 -18.54 4.26 8.11
CA GLN A 78 -18.62 3.35 9.23
C GLN A 78 -19.89 2.52 9.11
N ILE A 79 -19.76 1.20 9.27
CA ILE A 79 -20.89 0.28 9.20
C ILE A 79 -21.57 0.30 10.57
N THR A 80 -22.80 0.82 10.61
CA THR A 80 -23.65 0.80 11.81
C THR A 80 -24.61 -0.38 11.81
N ASP A 81 -24.84 -0.97 10.64
CA ASP A 81 -25.72 -2.13 10.42
C ASP A 81 -25.07 -3.02 9.36
N GLU A 82 -24.60 -4.20 9.78
CA GLU A 82 -23.97 -5.17 8.89
C GLU A 82 -24.95 -5.75 7.86
N ASP A 83 -26.24 -5.83 8.20
CA ASP A 83 -27.26 -6.38 7.31
C ASP A 83 -27.56 -5.46 6.12
N ALA A 84 -27.32 -4.16 6.27
CA ALA A 84 -27.45 -3.16 5.22
C ALA A 84 -26.28 -3.18 4.20
N VAL A 85 -25.17 -3.86 4.50
CA VAL A 85 -24.01 -3.92 3.60
C VAL A 85 -24.25 -4.98 2.53
N PRO A 86 -24.25 -4.65 1.23
CA PRO A 86 -24.41 -5.66 0.17
C PRO A 86 -23.37 -6.76 0.27
N LEU A 87 -23.77 -8.01 0.04
CA LEU A 87 -22.84 -9.15 0.01
C LEU A 87 -21.78 -8.93 -1.08
N GLY A 88 -20.54 -9.27 -0.77
CA GLY A 88 -19.38 -9.10 -1.64
C GLY A 88 -18.82 -7.67 -1.67
N ALA A 89 -19.43 -6.69 -1.01
CA ALA A 89 -18.89 -5.34 -1.00
C ALA A 89 -17.50 -5.26 -0.34
N SER A 90 -16.59 -4.47 -0.92
CA SER A 90 -15.29 -4.18 -0.31
C SER A 90 -15.45 -3.50 1.05
N LYS A 91 -14.78 -4.02 2.08
CA LYS A 91 -14.82 -3.49 3.46
C LYS A 91 -13.58 -3.87 4.26
N TYR A 92 -13.27 -3.06 5.26
CA TYR A 92 -12.37 -3.42 6.35
C TYR A 92 -13.19 -3.87 7.54
N ARG A 93 -12.73 -4.92 8.22
CA ARG A 93 -13.16 -5.30 9.58
C ARG A 93 -14.66 -5.59 9.66
N GLY A 94 -15.18 -5.83 10.85
CA GLY A 94 -16.57 -6.25 11.07
C GLY A 94 -16.82 -7.68 10.62
N LEU A 95 -18.01 -7.96 10.12
CA LEU A 95 -18.39 -9.32 9.72
C LEU A 95 -18.02 -9.59 8.25
N PRO A 96 -17.16 -10.59 7.94
CA PRO A 96 -16.85 -10.93 6.56
C PRO A 96 -18.03 -11.59 5.85
N HIS A 97 -18.07 -11.45 4.53
CA HIS A 97 -18.96 -12.20 3.64
C HIS A 97 -18.20 -13.40 3.13
N LEU A 98 -18.28 -14.53 3.83
CA LEU A 98 -17.54 -15.74 3.45
C LEU A 98 -18.44 -16.69 2.65
N PRO A 99 -17.86 -17.47 1.72
CA PRO A 99 -18.57 -18.60 1.12
C PRO A 99 -19.12 -19.53 2.21
N ARG A 100 -20.30 -20.12 1.99
CA ARG A 100 -20.97 -20.97 2.99
C ARG A 100 -20.07 -22.05 3.60
N ASP A 101 -19.26 -22.69 2.76
CA ASP A 101 -18.41 -23.82 3.14
C ASP A 101 -16.97 -23.41 3.51
N MET A 102 -16.67 -22.11 3.52
CA MET A 102 -15.37 -21.60 3.94
C MET A 102 -15.37 -21.41 5.47
N PRO A 103 -14.51 -22.15 6.22
CA PRO A 103 -14.38 -21.94 7.64
C PRO A 103 -13.71 -20.59 7.93
N TRP A 104 -13.96 -20.06 9.12
CA TRP A 104 -13.18 -18.95 9.64
C TRP A 104 -11.74 -19.44 9.91
N PRO A 105 -10.69 -18.73 9.44
CA PRO A 105 -9.30 -19.08 9.75
C PRO A 105 -9.00 -19.10 11.25
N GLU A 106 -8.52 -20.23 11.76
CA GLU A 106 -8.25 -20.42 13.18
C GLU A 106 -7.25 -19.37 13.71
N GLY A 107 -7.56 -18.75 14.85
CA GLY A 107 -6.66 -17.79 15.49
C GLY A 107 -6.53 -16.43 14.79
N LEU A 108 -7.27 -16.14 13.72
CA LEU A 108 -7.09 -14.89 12.97
C LEU A 108 -8.30 -13.97 13.02
N TYR A 109 -8.05 -12.66 13.08
CA TYR A 109 -9.06 -11.62 12.92
C TYR A 109 -9.29 -11.30 11.44
N PHE A 110 -10.53 -11.00 11.08
CA PHE A 110 -10.86 -10.47 9.76
C PHE A 110 -10.40 -9.01 9.60
N CYS A 111 -9.46 -8.76 8.69
CA CYS A 111 -8.92 -7.43 8.39
C CYS A 111 -9.72 -6.73 7.30
N ALA A 112 -9.93 -7.40 6.18
CA ALA A 112 -10.56 -6.82 5.00
C ALA A 112 -11.07 -7.89 4.04
N GLN A 113 -12.08 -7.53 3.26
CA GLN A 113 -12.46 -8.21 2.02
C GLN A 113 -12.48 -7.20 0.89
N LEU A 114 -12.02 -7.59 -0.28
CA LEU A 114 -12.01 -6.76 -1.47
C LEU A 114 -12.78 -7.46 -2.58
N ASP A 115 -13.68 -6.73 -3.22
CA ASP A 115 -14.27 -7.09 -4.50
C ASP A 115 -13.24 -6.83 -5.60
N LEU A 116 -12.72 -7.88 -6.22
CA LEU A 116 -11.72 -7.76 -7.28
C LEU A 116 -12.33 -7.23 -8.58
N ASP A 117 -13.63 -7.40 -8.82
CA ASP A 117 -14.31 -6.79 -9.98
C ASP A 117 -14.42 -5.27 -9.81
N GLU A 118 -14.61 -4.80 -8.57
CA GLU A 118 -14.56 -3.37 -8.23
C GLU A 118 -13.13 -2.83 -8.39
N LEU A 119 -12.14 -3.54 -7.83
CA LEU A 119 -10.74 -3.14 -7.86
C LEU A 119 -10.16 -3.14 -9.29
N ALA A 120 -10.47 -4.13 -10.10
CA ALA A 120 -9.97 -4.27 -11.47
C ALA A 120 -10.34 -3.09 -12.39
N ARG A 121 -11.42 -2.35 -12.07
CA ARG A 121 -11.83 -1.15 -12.83
C ARG A 121 -10.87 0.02 -12.64
N VAL A 122 -10.12 0.02 -11.55
CA VAL A 122 -9.21 1.11 -11.17
C VAL A 122 -7.76 0.65 -11.03
N ASP A 123 -7.50 -0.66 -10.96
CA ASP A 123 -6.17 -1.24 -10.92
C ASP A 123 -5.46 -1.09 -12.28
N ARG A 124 -4.53 -0.13 -12.33
CA ARG A 124 -3.65 0.11 -13.48
C ARG A 124 -2.42 -0.78 -13.52
N SER A 125 -2.11 -1.45 -12.41
CA SER A 125 -0.93 -2.31 -12.28
C SER A 125 -1.21 -3.74 -12.73
N GLU A 126 -2.48 -4.14 -12.74
CA GLU A 126 -2.97 -5.45 -13.16
C GLU A 126 -2.28 -6.62 -12.44
N ARG A 127 -1.95 -6.41 -11.16
CA ARG A 127 -1.16 -7.37 -10.35
C ARG A 127 -2.00 -8.44 -9.66
N LEU A 128 -3.30 -8.22 -9.52
CA LEU A 128 -4.24 -9.15 -8.88
C LEU A 128 -5.15 -9.82 -9.91
N PRO A 129 -5.82 -10.93 -9.54
CA PRO A 129 -6.89 -11.50 -10.34
C PRO A 129 -7.97 -10.46 -10.62
N LYS A 130 -8.63 -10.56 -11.77
CA LYS A 130 -9.58 -9.56 -12.25
C LYS A 130 -10.98 -9.68 -11.64
N GLU A 131 -11.27 -10.81 -10.99
CA GLU A 131 -12.59 -11.18 -10.49
C GLU A 131 -12.51 -11.99 -9.20
N GLY A 132 -13.63 -12.02 -8.48
CA GLY A 132 -13.78 -12.74 -7.21
C GLY A 132 -13.52 -11.88 -5.98
N MET A 133 -13.38 -12.54 -4.84
CA MET A 133 -13.18 -11.94 -3.53
C MET A 133 -11.79 -12.24 -3.00
N LEU A 134 -11.14 -11.23 -2.43
CA LEU A 134 -9.87 -11.38 -1.71
C LEU A 134 -10.10 -11.06 -0.22
N TYR A 135 -9.86 -12.04 0.65
CA TYR A 135 -10.01 -11.91 2.10
C TYR A 135 -8.66 -11.83 2.78
N PHE A 136 -8.57 -11.01 3.82
CA PHE A 136 -7.37 -10.79 4.61
C PHE A 136 -7.68 -11.09 6.08
N PHE A 137 -6.87 -11.96 6.66
CA PHE A 137 -6.93 -12.36 8.05
C PHE A 137 -5.55 -12.22 8.71
N TYR A 138 -5.52 -11.81 9.98
CA TYR A 138 -4.29 -11.51 10.73
C TYR A 138 -4.48 -11.75 12.23
N ASP A 139 -3.46 -12.25 12.91
CA ASP A 139 -3.49 -12.55 14.36
C ASP A 139 -3.25 -11.33 15.26
N GLY A 140 -2.63 -10.26 14.74
CA GLY A 140 -2.14 -9.16 15.59
C GLY A 140 -0.62 -9.14 15.76
N GLY A 141 0.10 -10.17 15.30
CA GLY A 141 1.54 -10.34 15.37
C GLY A 141 2.20 -10.64 14.02
N VAL A 142 2.43 -11.92 13.71
CA VAL A 142 3.24 -12.34 12.54
C VAL A 142 2.48 -13.25 11.58
N GLU A 143 1.32 -13.77 11.98
CA GLU A 143 0.55 -14.71 11.19
C GLU A 143 -0.57 -14.01 10.42
N ALA A 144 -0.62 -14.26 9.11
CA ALA A 144 -1.73 -13.83 8.27
C ALA A 144 -2.14 -14.92 7.29
N GLN A 145 -3.40 -14.86 6.89
CA GLN A 145 -3.93 -15.66 5.79
C GLN A 145 -4.64 -14.75 4.80
N VAL A 146 -4.31 -14.90 3.52
CA VAL A 146 -5.01 -14.25 2.42
C VAL A 146 -5.64 -15.32 1.56
N ILE A 147 -6.93 -15.14 1.27
CA ILE A 147 -7.73 -16.14 0.56
C ILE A 147 -8.36 -15.49 -0.66
N HIS A 148 -8.11 -16.06 -1.84
CA HIS A 148 -8.84 -15.71 -3.06
C HIS A 148 -9.97 -16.70 -3.31
N TRP A 149 -11.13 -16.19 -3.68
CA TRP A 149 -12.28 -17.00 -4.01
C TRP A 149 -13.02 -16.42 -5.21
N SER A 150 -13.20 -17.23 -6.25
CA SER A 150 -13.79 -16.84 -7.54
C SER A 150 -15.24 -17.31 -7.74
N GLY A 151 -15.95 -17.65 -6.65
CA GLY A 151 -17.34 -18.07 -6.73
C GLY A 151 -18.34 -16.91 -6.85
N PRO A 152 -19.63 -17.23 -7.06
CA PRO A 152 -20.67 -16.22 -7.27
C PRO A 152 -21.14 -15.60 -5.96
N VAL A 153 -21.37 -14.27 -5.93
CA VAL A 153 -21.74 -13.50 -4.73
C VAL A 153 -22.94 -14.07 -3.96
N GLU A 154 -23.87 -14.75 -4.63
CA GLU A 154 -25.03 -15.41 -4.03
C GLU A 154 -24.68 -16.57 -3.07
N GLN A 155 -23.45 -17.08 -3.13
CA GLN A 155 -22.95 -18.11 -2.20
C GLN A 155 -22.27 -17.52 -0.96
N LEU A 156 -22.14 -16.20 -0.90
CA LEU A 156 -21.57 -15.52 0.26
C LEU A 156 -22.61 -15.37 1.37
N GLU A 157 -22.15 -15.51 2.60
CA GLU A 157 -22.95 -15.30 3.81
C GLU A 157 -22.16 -14.43 4.79
N ARG A 158 -22.87 -13.52 5.48
CA ARG A 158 -22.28 -12.79 6.60
C ARG A 158 -21.93 -13.79 7.70
N ARG A 159 -20.64 -13.92 8.01
CA ARG A 159 -20.15 -14.83 9.03
C ARG A 159 -20.03 -14.07 10.37
N PRO A 160 -20.70 -14.51 11.45
CA PRO A 160 -20.45 -13.97 12.77
C PRO A 160 -18.99 -14.27 13.19
N TYR A 161 -18.45 -13.46 14.10
CA TYR A 161 -17.17 -13.76 14.73
C TYR A 161 -17.20 -15.15 15.39
N PRO A 162 -16.08 -15.89 15.37
CA PRO A 162 -15.94 -17.11 16.15
C PRO A 162 -15.99 -16.79 17.64
N ASP A 163 -15.98 -17.84 18.46
CA ASP A 163 -15.84 -17.68 19.91
C ASP A 163 -14.57 -16.88 20.21
N LEU A 164 -14.68 -15.82 21.02
CA LEU A 164 -13.56 -14.94 21.33
C LEU A 164 -12.40 -15.68 22.01
N SER A 165 -12.66 -16.80 22.69
CA SER A 165 -11.62 -17.66 23.27
C SER A 165 -10.73 -18.35 22.23
N THR A 166 -11.14 -18.35 20.96
CA THR A 166 -10.36 -18.88 19.82
C THR A 166 -9.51 -17.82 19.14
N LEU A 167 -9.61 -16.55 19.57
CA LEU A 167 -8.86 -15.44 19.00
C LEU A 167 -7.74 -15.00 19.96
N PRO A 168 -6.55 -14.67 19.45
CA PRO A 168 -5.43 -14.21 20.26
C PRO A 168 -5.69 -12.81 20.81
N ASP A 169 -5.38 -12.60 22.10
CA ASP A 169 -5.50 -11.31 22.79
C ASP A 169 -6.83 -10.58 22.53
N ALA A 170 -7.95 -11.31 22.60
CA ALA A 170 -9.29 -10.81 22.28
C ALA A 170 -9.71 -9.59 23.12
N GLU A 171 -9.23 -9.48 24.36
CA GLU A 171 -9.41 -8.32 25.21
C GLU A 171 -8.82 -7.02 24.63
N TYR A 172 -7.83 -7.14 23.74
CA TYR A 172 -7.14 -6.01 23.13
C TYR A 172 -7.61 -5.75 21.69
N TYR A 173 -7.71 -6.81 20.88
CA TYR A 173 -7.95 -6.67 19.44
C TYR A 173 -9.42 -6.67 19.04
N TYR A 174 -10.30 -7.35 19.76
CA TYR A 174 -11.69 -7.57 19.32
C TYR A 174 -12.44 -6.26 19.02
N GLU A 175 -12.34 -5.27 19.92
CA GLU A 175 -13.00 -3.96 19.73
C GLU A 175 -12.51 -3.23 18.47
N ARG A 176 -11.23 -3.42 18.10
CA ARG A 176 -10.64 -2.78 16.91
C ARG A 176 -11.10 -3.45 15.62
N PHE A 177 -11.33 -4.76 15.65
CA PHE A 177 -11.73 -5.56 14.48
C PHE A 177 -13.25 -5.69 14.31
N ARG A 178 -14.05 -5.61 15.37
CA ARG A 178 -15.51 -5.82 15.24
C ARG A 178 -16.26 -4.68 14.54
N VAL A 179 -15.67 -3.49 14.45
CA VAL A 179 -16.30 -2.32 13.83
C VAL A 179 -15.84 -2.22 12.38
N GLY A 180 -16.76 -2.49 11.45
CA GLY A 180 -16.49 -2.46 10.03
C GLY A 180 -16.53 -1.06 9.41
N GLU A 181 -15.79 -0.89 8.32
CA GLU A 181 -15.84 0.27 7.43
C GLU A 181 -16.06 -0.21 6.00
N ARG A 182 -17.09 0.30 5.32
CA ARG A 182 -17.23 0.08 3.88
C ARG A 182 -16.23 0.98 3.15
N ILE A 183 -15.60 0.42 2.12
CA ILE A 183 -14.63 1.15 1.29
C ILE A 183 -15.06 1.21 -0.17
N GLN A 184 -14.42 2.15 -0.88
CA GLN A 184 -14.47 2.33 -2.32
C GLN A 184 -13.06 2.69 -2.76
N PHE A 185 -12.70 2.30 -3.97
CA PHE A 185 -11.36 2.53 -4.51
C PHE A 185 -11.31 3.81 -5.36
N ASN A 186 -10.46 4.76 -4.98
CA ASN A 186 -10.15 5.94 -5.81
C ASN A 186 -8.67 5.93 -6.20
N PRO A 187 -8.31 5.63 -7.45
CA PRO A 187 -6.92 5.50 -7.84
C PRO A 187 -6.21 6.84 -7.68
N HIS A 188 -5.01 6.80 -7.10
CA HIS A 188 -4.09 7.92 -7.09
C HIS A 188 -2.65 7.41 -7.16
N TRP A 189 -1.76 8.32 -7.54
CA TRP A 189 -0.33 8.06 -7.62
C TRP A 189 0.41 8.87 -6.57
N LEU A 190 1.41 8.25 -5.98
CA LEU A 190 2.30 8.93 -5.04
C LEU A 190 3.70 8.98 -5.61
N LEU A 191 4.33 10.12 -5.41
CA LEU A 191 5.77 10.27 -5.59
C LEU A 191 6.44 9.85 -4.31
N VAL A 192 7.29 8.83 -4.42
CA VAL A 192 7.98 8.24 -3.27
C VAL A 192 9.47 8.49 -3.47
N TYR A 193 10.13 9.00 -2.42
CA TYR A 193 11.60 9.09 -2.39
C TYR A 193 12.18 7.77 -1.88
N ASN A 194 13.28 7.30 -2.46
CA ASN A 194 13.83 5.99 -2.10
C ASN A 194 14.35 5.90 -0.65
N GLU A 195 14.75 7.02 -0.03
CA GLU A 195 15.34 7.07 1.32
C GLU A 195 14.58 8.07 2.22
N GLY A 196 13.34 7.75 2.63
CA GLY A 196 12.57 8.67 3.47
C GLY A 196 11.52 8.01 4.35
N GLU A 197 11.18 8.68 5.45
CA GLU A 197 10.11 8.31 6.37
C GLU A 197 8.73 8.65 5.78
N LEU A 198 7.67 8.16 6.44
CA LEU A 198 6.26 8.45 6.10
C LEU A 198 5.99 9.94 5.80
N TYR A 199 6.65 10.84 6.54
CA TYR A 199 6.44 12.28 6.44
C TYR A 199 6.99 12.89 5.13
N ASP A 200 8.04 12.28 4.57
CA ASP A 200 8.84 12.84 3.47
C ASP A 200 8.07 12.82 2.15
N HIS A 201 7.15 11.86 2.01
CA HIS A 201 6.37 11.66 0.81
C HIS A 201 5.26 12.69 0.62
N SER A 202 4.83 13.35 1.71
CA SER A 202 3.75 14.32 1.65
C SER A 202 4.17 15.67 1.06
N GLU A 203 5.47 15.98 1.12
CA GLU A 203 5.99 17.30 0.77
C GLU A 203 6.40 17.40 -0.70
N ILE A 204 6.83 16.30 -1.33
CA ILE A 204 7.37 16.33 -2.71
C ILE A 204 6.37 16.88 -3.71
N ARG A 205 5.09 16.49 -3.62
CA ARG A 205 4.07 17.03 -4.53
C ARG A 205 3.94 18.54 -4.39
N ALA A 206 4.06 19.09 -3.18
CA ALA A 206 3.95 20.53 -2.95
C ALA A 206 5.10 21.32 -3.59
N LEU A 207 6.24 20.66 -3.86
CA LEU A 207 7.40 21.24 -4.53
C LEU A 207 7.27 21.28 -6.06
N LEU A 208 6.27 20.59 -6.63
CA LEU A 208 6.09 20.51 -8.08
C LEU A 208 5.19 21.66 -8.61
N PRO A 209 5.53 22.27 -9.76
CA PRO A 209 4.63 23.18 -10.45
C PRO A 209 3.27 22.54 -10.77
N ALA A 210 2.18 23.29 -10.64
CA ALA A 210 0.83 22.78 -10.85
C ALA A 210 0.64 22.19 -12.26
N GLU A 211 1.23 22.81 -13.28
CA GLU A 211 1.15 22.36 -14.67
C GLU A 211 1.82 21.00 -14.86
N LEU A 212 2.90 20.73 -14.12
CA LEU A 212 3.58 19.45 -14.13
C LEU A 212 2.76 18.38 -13.41
N VAL A 213 2.19 18.72 -12.24
CA VAL A 213 1.29 17.82 -11.49
C VAL A 213 0.11 17.40 -12.38
N ASP A 214 -0.48 18.34 -13.11
CA ASP A 214 -1.59 18.09 -14.03
C ASP A 214 -1.15 17.20 -15.20
N ALA A 215 0.00 17.52 -15.83
CA ALA A 215 0.53 16.73 -16.94
C ALA A 215 0.86 15.29 -16.52
N VAL A 216 1.47 15.10 -15.35
CA VAL A 216 1.78 13.78 -14.79
C VAL A 216 0.49 13.03 -14.44
N SER A 217 -0.46 13.68 -13.77
CA SER A 217 -1.76 13.07 -13.43
C SER A 217 -2.52 12.64 -14.69
N GLN A 218 -2.50 13.47 -15.74
CA GLN A 218 -3.11 13.15 -17.03
C GLN A 218 -2.41 11.96 -17.71
N ALA A 219 -1.08 11.93 -17.71
CA ALA A 219 -0.31 10.82 -18.28
C ALA A 219 -0.59 9.51 -17.54
N LEU A 220 -0.75 9.57 -16.22
CA LEU A 220 -1.01 8.42 -15.36
C LEU A 220 -2.49 7.99 -15.28
N GLY A 221 -3.40 8.84 -15.77
CA GLY A 221 -4.84 8.59 -15.76
C GLY A 221 -5.47 8.57 -14.35
N ALA A 222 -4.79 9.16 -13.36
CA ALA A 222 -5.26 9.33 -11.99
C ALA A 222 -4.52 10.48 -11.29
N PRO A 223 -5.08 11.11 -10.25
CA PRO A 223 -4.44 12.21 -9.55
C PRO A 223 -3.10 11.82 -8.92
N LEU A 224 -2.13 12.72 -9.01
CA LEU A 224 -0.95 12.69 -8.16
C LEU A 224 -1.35 13.22 -6.76
N ALA A 225 -1.30 12.37 -5.74
CA ALA A 225 -1.68 12.71 -4.37
C ALA A 225 -0.53 13.40 -3.62
N SER A 226 -0.89 14.28 -2.67
CA SER A 226 0.06 14.96 -1.76
C SER A 226 0.22 14.25 -0.43
N PHE A 227 -0.49 13.16 -0.21
CA PHE A 227 -0.45 12.47 1.06
C PHE A 227 -0.76 11.02 0.83
N ASP A 228 -0.03 10.15 1.53
CA ASP A 228 -0.35 8.74 1.53
C ASP A 228 -1.41 8.43 2.59
N CYS A 229 -2.49 7.80 2.15
CA CYS A 229 -3.41 7.22 3.10
C CYS A 229 -2.83 5.93 3.70
N MET A 230 -2.53 5.94 5.01
CA MET A 230 -2.11 4.82 5.89
C MET A 230 -2.86 3.47 5.74
N ARG A 231 -3.94 3.40 4.95
CA ARG A 231 -4.44 2.11 4.43
C ARG A 231 -4.56 2.16 2.92
N ARG A 232 -3.87 1.24 2.24
CA ARG A 232 -3.85 1.12 0.78
C ARG A 232 -3.68 -0.33 0.34
N ILE A 233 -3.87 -0.55 -0.96
CA ILE A 233 -3.50 -1.76 -1.68
C ILE A 233 -2.44 -1.33 -2.69
N TYR A 234 -1.41 -2.15 -2.88
CA TYR A 234 -0.23 -1.84 -3.69
C TYR A 234 0.63 -0.69 -3.15
N GLY A 235 1.65 -0.36 -3.94
CA GLY A 235 2.64 0.65 -3.60
C GLY A 235 3.82 0.08 -2.81
N ARG A 236 4.59 0.98 -2.21
CA ARG A 236 5.71 0.65 -1.32
C ARG A 236 5.17 0.28 0.08
N ARG A 237 6.00 -0.19 1.02
CA ARG A 237 5.64 -0.08 2.45
C ARG A 237 5.73 1.36 2.92
N PHE A 238 5.11 1.64 4.06
CA PHE A 238 5.47 2.78 4.88
C PHE A 238 5.90 2.33 6.24
N ASP A 239 7.05 2.81 6.65
CA ASP A 239 7.58 2.56 7.97
C ASP A 239 7.42 3.86 8.79
N PHE A 240 6.97 3.72 10.04
CA PHE A 240 6.76 4.85 10.97
C PHE A 240 8.06 5.35 11.61
N GLN A 241 9.13 4.55 11.57
CA GLN A 241 10.48 4.91 12.01
C GLN A 241 11.48 4.47 10.93
N GLU A 242 12.58 5.21 10.75
CA GLU A 242 13.79 4.70 10.08
C GLU A 242 14.03 3.27 10.57
N GLN A 243 14.16 2.32 9.64
CA GLN A 243 14.52 0.97 10.00
C GLN A 243 15.81 1.05 10.83
N PHE A 244 15.73 0.75 12.13
CA PHE A 244 16.75 -0.15 12.63
C PHE A 244 16.69 -1.34 11.70
N GLU A 245 17.82 -1.68 11.10
CA GLU A 245 18.05 -2.85 10.23
C GLU A 245 17.70 -4.16 10.96
N PHE A 246 16.48 -4.30 11.48
CA PHE A 246 15.74 -5.52 11.26
C PHE A 246 15.53 -5.54 9.76
N GLU A 247 16.60 -5.97 9.07
CA GLU A 247 16.52 -6.67 7.81
C GLU A 247 15.23 -7.49 7.83
N ASP A 248 14.50 -7.54 6.72
CA ASP A 248 13.28 -8.35 6.62
C ASP A 248 13.68 -9.80 6.91
N LEU A 249 13.88 -10.20 8.16
CA LEU A 249 14.45 -11.47 8.60
C LEU A 249 13.41 -12.24 9.40
N ASP A 250 13.35 -13.54 9.21
CA ASP A 250 12.53 -14.43 10.01
C ASP A 250 13.08 -14.57 11.45
N GLU A 251 12.45 -15.43 12.25
CA GLU A 251 12.85 -15.64 13.65
C GLU A 251 14.30 -16.17 13.77
N GLU A 252 14.83 -16.75 12.70
CA GLU A 252 16.18 -17.28 12.57
C GLU A 252 17.20 -16.23 12.09
N GLY A 253 16.76 -15.04 11.71
CA GLY A 253 17.64 -14.00 11.19
C GLY A 253 17.97 -14.18 9.70
N GLU A 254 17.15 -14.89 8.93
CA GLU A 254 17.30 -15.08 7.49
C GLU A 254 16.30 -14.20 6.73
N PRO A 255 16.66 -13.64 5.56
CA PRO A 255 15.75 -12.79 4.80
C PRO A 255 14.39 -13.47 4.53
N ILE A 256 13.31 -12.90 5.06
CA ILE A 256 11.90 -13.19 4.76
C ILE A 256 11.66 -13.23 3.25
N PHE A 257 12.44 -12.44 2.47
CA PHE A 257 12.41 -12.43 1.02
C PHE A 257 13.81 -12.47 0.40
N ASP A 258 13.98 -13.33 -0.60
CA ASP A 258 15.21 -13.41 -1.41
C ASP A 258 15.47 -12.13 -2.24
N ASP A 259 14.41 -11.39 -2.60
CA ASP A 259 14.47 -10.15 -3.37
C ASP A 259 13.46 -9.12 -2.83
N PRO A 260 13.90 -8.10 -2.07
CA PRO A 260 13.04 -7.06 -1.51
C PRO A 260 12.41 -6.14 -2.58
N GLU A 261 12.89 -6.18 -3.84
CA GLU A 261 12.31 -5.42 -4.95
C GLU A 261 11.22 -6.20 -5.70
N ASN A 262 11.20 -7.53 -5.60
CA ASN A 262 10.22 -8.38 -6.29
C ASN A 262 9.02 -8.77 -5.40
N ARG A 263 8.33 -7.76 -4.85
CA ARG A 263 7.16 -7.97 -3.97
C ARG A 263 5.99 -7.04 -4.27
N VAL A 264 4.79 -7.48 -3.91
CA VAL A 264 3.55 -6.71 -3.98
C VAL A 264 2.99 -6.54 -2.58
N VAL A 265 2.79 -5.29 -2.15
CA VAL A 265 1.96 -5.00 -0.98
C VAL A 265 0.51 -5.29 -1.35
N LEU A 266 -0.08 -6.32 -0.74
CA LEU A 266 -1.48 -6.68 -0.93
C LEU A 266 -2.40 -5.82 -0.06
N LEU A 267 -1.95 -5.52 1.16
CA LEU A 267 -2.67 -4.71 2.11
C LEU A 267 -1.69 -3.92 2.97
N HIS A 268 -1.93 -2.63 3.08
CA HIS A 268 -1.42 -1.80 4.15
C HIS A 268 -2.60 -1.40 5.04
N ASP A 269 -2.52 -1.67 6.35
CA ASP A 269 -3.47 -1.22 7.36
C ASP A 269 -2.72 -0.57 8.54
N GLN A 270 -3.41 0.30 9.27
CA GLN A 270 -2.99 0.85 10.55
C GLN A 270 -3.86 0.27 11.67
N LEU A 271 -3.19 -0.36 12.65
CA LEU A 271 -3.81 -0.94 13.84
C LEU A 271 -3.21 -0.32 15.11
N GLY A 272 -3.87 0.73 15.60
CA GLY A 272 -3.31 1.55 16.68
C GLY A 272 -2.10 2.32 16.17
N ASP A 273 -0.97 2.14 16.85
CA ASP A 273 0.29 2.84 16.55
C ASP A 273 1.21 2.01 15.62
N ALA A 274 0.70 0.90 15.09
CA ALA A 274 1.42 0.05 14.15
C ALA A 274 0.85 0.14 12.72
N ALA A 275 1.73 0.23 11.73
CA ALA A 275 1.47 -0.08 10.33
C ALA A 275 1.68 -1.57 10.11
N ILE A 276 0.76 -2.22 9.39
CA ILE A 276 0.78 -3.63 9.05
C ILE A 276 0.82 -3.75 7.54
N HIS A 277 1.73 -4.57 7.03
CA HIS A 277 1.90 -4.84 5.61
C HIS A 277 1.79 -6.33 5.33
N LEU A 278 0.91 -6.70 4.40
CA LEU A 278 0.80 -8.07 3.89
C LEU A 278 1.37 -8.12 2.48
N TRP A 279 2.25 -9.09 2.23
CA TRP A 279 3.06 -9.18 1.02
C TRP A 279 2.92 -10.52 0.33
N CYS A 280 3.10 -10.56 -0.99
CA CYS A 280 3.45 -11.78 -1.71
C CYS A 280 4.31 -11.47 -2.94
N SER A 281 4.79 -12.51 -3.62
CA SER A 281 5.46 -12.35 -4.92
C SER A 281 4.46 -11.88 -6.00
N PRO A 282 4.90 -11.11 -7.00
CA PRO A 282 4.04 -10.71 -8.11
C PRO A 282 3.44 -11.88 -8.89
N GLU A 283 4.20 -12.96 -9.07
CA GLU A 283 3.73 -14.15 -9.79
C GLU A 283 2.64 -14.88 -9.00
N ALA A 284 2.77 -14.92 -7.68
CA ALA A 284 1.78 -15.50 -6.78
C ALA A 284 0.49 -14.65 -6.80
N ALA A 285 0.62 -13.33 -6.68
CA ALA A 285 -0.48 -12.36 -6.79
C ALA A 285 -1.26 -12.54 -8.09
N ALA A 286 -0.56 -12.58 -9.22
CA ALA A 286 -1.18 -12.69 -10.54
C ALA A 286 -1.95 -14.01 -10.74
N ARG A 287 -1.50 -15.09 -10.09
CA ARG A 287 -2.17 -16.41 -10.14
C ARG A 287 -3.30 -16.55 -9.11
N GLY A 288 -3.46 -15.60 -8.19
CA GLY A 288 -4.37 -15.73 -7.05
C GLY A 288 -3.88 -16.74 -6.00
N ASP A 289 -2.59 -17.07 -5.99
CA ASP A 289 -1.97 -17.97 -5.01
C ASP A 289 -1.37 -17.14 -3.88
N PHE A 290 -2.02 -17.15 -2.73
CA PHE A 290 -1.63 -16.36 -1.57
C PHE A 290 -1.13 -17.22 -0.40
N SER A 291 -0.75 -18.47 -0.67
CA SER A 291 -0.22 -19.40 0.34
C SER A 291 1.11 -18.95 0.95
N GLY A 292 1.89 -18.14 0.22
CA GLY A 292 3.18 -17.60 0.64
C GLY A 292 3.11 -16.18 1.20
N VAL A 293 1.95 -15.71 1.68
CA VAL A 293 1.86 -14.36 2.24
C VAL A 293 2.74 -14.20 3.47
N ARG A 294 3.29 -12.99 3.62
CA ARG A 294 4.13 -12.58 4.74
C ARG A 294 3.58 -11.31 5.37
N VAL A 295 3.82 -11.14 6.66
CA VAL A 295 3.46 -9.94 7.41
C VAL A 295 4.73 -9.21 7.81
N THR A 296 4.71 -7.88 7.70
CA THR A 296 5.65 -7.03 8.43
C THR A 296 4.88 -5.95 9.18
N THR A 297 5.42 -5.52 10.32
CA THR A 297 4.85 -4.43 11.11
C THR A 297 5.88 -3.35 11.35
N SER A 298 5.43 -2.10 11.48
CA SER A 298 6.25 -0.96 11.87
C SER A 298 5.48 -0.15 12.90
N CYS A 299 6.10 0.21 14.02
CA CYS A 299 5.49 0.99 15.09
C CYS A 299 6.30 2.25 15.39
N THR A 300 5.64 3.24 15.97
CA THR A 300 6.26 4.47 16.52
C THR A 300 6.91 4.27 17.86
#